data_AF-A0A2H0ESD5-F1
#
_entry.id   AF-A0A2H0ESD5-F1
#
_cell.length_a   1.000
_cell.length_b   1.000
_cell.length_c   1.000
_cell.angle_alpha   90.00
_cell.angle_beta   90.00
_cell.angle_gamma   90.00
#
_symmetry.space_group_name_H-M   'P 1'
#
loop_
_entity.id
_entity.type
_entity.pdbx_description
1 polymer ?
#
loop_
_entity_poly.entity_id
_entity_poly.type
_entity_poly.pdbx_seq_one_letter_code
_entity_poly.pdbx_strand_id
1 'polypeptide(L)'
;MFLRLVADAAFAPFEAVALLALLKHPLCAAGPGRGAHLRAVRRYEIAVLRRRPDLASLAACAQAAAADAAFAPLAGAFARLMALQAAPLELAAMAAAHLDCAQALAGDALWDKAAGVAARTAAQGFSVAAAVYGPCEARAYPPLFAAALGGEAREEAFRPDPRVAIWGPLEARMQTADLVILGGLNEGVWPGPPAPDPWLSRPMRARVGLPAPERAMGLGAHDVLSAACGRAVILSRALRSGGAPTTRSRWLERLVTLTRGVDAGALAAMTARGARLLALVDP
;
A
#
# COMPACT_ATOMS: atom_id res chain seq x y z
N MET A 1 -8.20 -1.19 2.44
CA MET A 1 -8.15 0.15 1.80
C MET A 1 -9.50 0.85 1.78
N PHE A 2 -10.56 0.23 1.24
CA PHE A 2 -11.88 0.88 1.09
C PHE A 2 -12.47 1.45 2.39
N LEU A 3 -12.52 0.66 3.48
CA LEU A 3 -13.01 1.13 4.77
C LEU A 3 -12.25 2.39 5.25
N ARG A 4 -10.93 2.44 5.05
CA ARG A 4 -10.15 3.63 5.41
C ARG A 4 -10.59 4.87 4.60
N LEU A 5 -10.83 4.72 3.30
CA LEU A 5 -11.30 5.82 2.45
C LEU A 5 -12.69 6.34 2.87
N VAL A 6 -13.58 5.48 3.36
CA VAL A 6 -14.89 5.89 3.89
C VAL A 6 -14.71 6.70 5.18
N ALA A 7 -13.89 6.22 6.12
CA ALA A 7 -13.58 6.95 7.35
C ALA A 7 -12.93 8.32 7.07
N ASP A 8 -11.92 8.35 6.18
CA ASP A 8 -11.22 9.57 5.80
C ASP A 8 -12.20 10.60 5.18
N ALA A 9 -13.06 10.16 4.26
CA ALA A 9 -14.01 11.04 3.58
C ALA A 9 -15.05 11.69 4.50
N ALA A 10 -15.39 11.05 5.63
CA ALA A 10 -16.40 11.54 6.55
C ALA A 10 -15.81 12.30 7.77
N PHE A 11 -14.65 11.89 8.26
CA PHE A 11 -14.15 12.32 9.56
C PHE A 11 -12.79 13.03 9.53
N ALA A 12 -11.99 12.89 8.47
CA ALA A 12 -10.76 13.66 8.32
C ALA A 12 -11.06 15.10 7.85
N PRO A 13 -10.11 16.04 7.98
CA PRO A 13 -10.19 17.32 7.27
C PRO A 13 -10.47 17.07 5.79
N PHE A 14 -11.41 17.85 5.23
CA PHE A 14 -11.91 17.57 3.89
C PHE A 14 -10.80 17.69 2.84
N GLU A 15 -10.65 16.63 2.04
CA GLU A 15 -9.81 16.62 0.84
C GLU A 15 -10.58 16.06 -0.36
N ALA A 16 -10.66 16.86 -1.44
CA ALA A 16 -11.32 16.45 -2.68
C ALA A 16 -10.67 15.19 -3.30
N VAL A 17 -9.36 15.00 -3.10
CA VAL A 17 -8.63 13.82 -3.59
C VAL A 17 -9.06 12.55 -2.86
N ALA A 18 -9.21 12.60 -1.53
CA ALA A 18 -9.69 11.47 -0.74
C ALA A 18 -11.13 11.08 -1.10
N LEU A 19 -12.02 12.07 -1.25
CA LEU A 19 -13.39 11.85 -1.73
C LEU A 19 -13.40 11.20 -3.12
N LEU A 20 -12.58 11.70 -4.06
CA LEU A 20 -12.49 11.11 -5.40
C LEU A 20 -11.92 9.69 -5.38
N ALA A 21 -10.94 9.41 -4.53
CA ALA A 21 -10.40 8.07 -4.36
C ALA A 21 -11.47 7.09 -3.89
N LEU A 22 -12.29 7.48 -2.91
CA LEU A 22 -13.44 6.70 -2.46
C LEU A 22 -14.45 6.47 -3.60
N LEU A 23 -14.90 7.53 -4.26
CA LEU A 23 -15.94 7.45 -5.29
C LEU A 23 -15.51 6.63 -6.52
N LYS A 24 -14.21 6.59 -6.83
CA LYS A 24 -13.65 5.78 -7.93
C LYS A 24 -13.33 4.34 -7.54
N HIS A 25 -13.33 4.03 -6.24
CA HIS A 25 -12.91 2.73 -5.74
C HIS A 25 -13.75 1.60 -6.37
N PRO A 26 -13.16 0.43 -6.72
CA PRO A 26 -13.89 -0.68 -7.35
C PRO A 26 -15.14 -1.15 -6.60
N LEU A 27 -15.08 -1.09 -5.26
CA LEU A 27 -16.21 -1.45 -4.39
C LEU A 27 -17.30 -0.36 -4.32
N CYS A 28 -16.99 0.93 -4.52
CA CYS A 28 -18.01 1.96 -4.44
C CYS A 28 -19.02 1.82 -5.60
N ALA A 29 -20.31 1.72 -5.29
CA ALA A 29 -21.38 1.49 -6.25
C ALA A 29 -21.11 0.26 -7.15
N ALA A 30 -20.64 -0.84 -6.55
CA ALA A 30 -20.45 -2.11 -7.24
C ALA A 30 -21.75 -2.61 -7.88
N GLY A 31 -21.62 -3.44 -8.93
CA GLY A 31 -22.77 -4.04 -9.64
C GLY A 31 -23.29 -3.22 -10.84
N PRO A 32 -24.55 -3.43 -11.28
CA PRO A 32 -25.08 -2.94 -12.55
C PRO A 32 -25.02 -1.41 -12.74
N GLY A 33 -25.08 -0.64 -11.65
CA GLY A 33 -25.03 0.83 -11.66
C GLY A 33 -23.62 1.43 -11.79
N ARG A 34 -22.56 0.62 -11.69
CA ARG A 34 -21.17 1.12 -11.58
C ARG A 34 -20.72 1.97 -12.77
N GLY A 35 -21.12 1.57 -13.98
CA GLY A 35 -20.77 2.31 -15.20
C GLY A 35 -21.35 3.72 -15.21
N ALA A 36 -22.62 3.87 -14.79
CA ALA A 36 -23.26 5.17 -14.66
C ALA A 36 -22.62 6.00 -13.54
N HIS A 37 -22.33 5.37 -12.40
CA HIS A 37 -21.62 5.99 -11.27
C HIS A 37 -20.27 6.58 -11.71
N LEU A 38 -19.38 5.79 -12.33
CA LEU A 38 -18.06 6.28 -12.75
C LEU A 38 -18.12 7.39 -13.79
N ARG A 39 -19.11 7.35 -14.70
CA ARG A 39 -19.33 8.46 -15.65
C ARG A 39 -19.73 9.73 -14.91
N ALA A 40 -20.61 9.64 -13.92
CA ALA A 40 -20.99 10.76 -13.07
C ALA A 40 -19.79 11.27 -12.25
N VAL A 41 -18.98 10.39 -11.64
CA VAL A 41 -17.75 10.77 -10.91
C VAL A 41 -16.77 11.51 -11.81
N ARG A 42 -16.52 11.01 -13.04
CA ARG A 42 -15.60 11.66 -13.98
C ARG A 42 -16.10 13.03 -14.41
N ARG A 43 -17.40 13.18 -14.67
CA ARG A 43 -18.01 14.49 -14.98
C ARG A 43 -17.91 15.43 -13.78
N TYR A 44 -18.23 14.94 -12.59
CA TYR A 44 -18.19 15.72 -11.36
C TYR A 44 -16.77 16.21 -11.05
N GLU A 45 -15.76 15.36 -11.22
CA GLU A 45 -14.35 15.77 -11.10
C GLU A 45 -14.01 16.93 -12.03
N ILE A 46 -14.33 16.82 -13.33
CA ILE A 46 -13.93 17.80 -14.34
C ILE A 46 -14.74 19.10 -14.23
N ALA A 47 -16.05 19.00 -14.04
CA ALA A 47 -16.96 20.13 -14.07
C ALA A 47 -17.04 20.87 -12.72
N VAL A 48 -16.84 20.17 -11.61
CA VAL A 48 -16.98 20.72 -10.27
C VAL A 48 -15.61 20.81 -9.58
N LEU A 49 -15.01 19.69 -9.19
CA LEU A 49 -13.84 19.70 -8.30
C LEU A 49 -12.60 20.40 -8.89
N ARG A 50 -12.36 20.28 -10.20
CA ARG A 50 -11.25 20.98 -10.87
C ARG A 50 -11.50 22.47 -11.09
N ARG A 51 -12.76 22.91 -11.08
CA ARG A 51 -13.17 24.30 -11.37
C ARG A 51 -13.55 25.08 -10.11
N ARG A 52 -13.79 24.39 -9.00
CA ARG A 52 -14.26 24.94 -7.73
C ARG A 52 -13.34 24.49 -6.58
N PRO A 53 -12.09 24.99 -6.54
CA PRO A 53 -11.16 24.70 -5.45
C PRO A 53 -11.64 25.27 -4.10
N ASP A 54 -12.64 26.15 -4.11
CA ASP A 54 -13.31 26.72 -2.94
C ASP A 54 -14.24 25.73 -2.20
N LEU A 55 -14.59 24.60 -2.83
CA LEU A 55 -15.36 23.56 -2.14
C LEU A 55 -14.49 22.90 -1.07
N ALA A 56 -14.65 23.36 0.18
CA ALA A 56 -13.85 22.96 1.32
C ALA A 56 -14.59 22.00 2.28
N SER A 57 -15.73 21.45 1.89
CA SER A 57 -16.48 20.50 2.72
C SER A 57 -17.27 19.48 1.89
N LEU A 58 -17.55 18.35 2.53
CA LEU A 58 -18.41 17.30 1.97
C LEU A 58 -19.82 17.84 1.66
N ALA A 59 -20.38 18.66 2.55
CA ALA A 59 -21.70 19.27 2.36
C ALA A 59 -21.74 20.21 1.14
N ALA A 60 -20.71 21.03 0.93
CA ALA A 60 -20.63 21.91 -0.24
C ALA A 60 -20.52 21.10 -1.54
N CYS A 61 -19.77 19.98 -1.51
CA CYS A 61 -19.71 19.05 -2.64
C CYS A 61 -21.06 18.38 -2.91
N ALA A 62 -21.76 17.91 -1.87
CA ALA A 62 -23.07 17.29 -2.01
C ALA A 62 -24.10 18.27 -2.61
N GLN A 63 -24.08 19.54 -2.18
CA GLN A 63 -24.94 20.59 -2.73
C GLN A 63 -24.63 20.88 -4.20
N ALA A 64 -23.34 20.97 -4.57
CA ALA A 64 -22.94 21.15 -5.96
C ALA A 64 -23.37 19.97 -6.85
N ALA A 65 -23.31 18.74 -6.33
CA ALA A 65 -23.81 17.56 -7.02
C ALA A 65 -25.35 17.58 -7.18
N ALA A 66 -26.08 18.03 -6.16
CA ALA A 66 -27.54 18.10 -6.19
C ALA A 66 -28.09 19.14 -7.18
N ALA A 67 -27.32 20.17 -7.52
CA ALA A 67 -27.72 21.24 -8.44
C ALA A 67 -27.78 20.81 -9.93
N ASP A 68 -27.21 19.65 -10.29
CA ASP A 68 -27.18 19.16 -11.67
C ASP A 68 -27.57 17.69 -11.73
N ALA A 69 -28.66 17.40 -12.47
CA ALA A 69 -29.18 16.04 -12.67
C ALA A 69 -28.15 15.08 -13.30
N ALA A 70 -27.12 15.59 -13.98
CA ALA A 70 -26.01 14.78 -14.49
C ALA A 70 -25.22 14.05 -13.39
N PHE A 71 -25.33 14.48 -12.13
CA PHE A 71 -24.69 13.86 -10.96
C PHE A 71 -25.64 13.05 -10.09
N ALA A 72 -26.90 12.86 -10.49
CA ALA A 72 -27.89 12.07 -9.74
C ALA A 72 -27.39 10.68 -9.27
N PRO A 73 -26.56 9.93 -10.04
CA PRO A 73 -25.99 8.67 -9.56
C PRO A 73 -25.12 8.79 -8.30
N LEU A 74 -24.58 9.97 -7.98
CA LEU A 74 -23.75 10.21 -6.80
C LEU A 74 -24.55 10.58 -5.55
N ALA A 75 -25.82 10.95 -5.70
CA ALA A 75 -26.64 11.48 -4.60
C ALA A 75 -26.72 10.52 -3.42
N GLY A 76 -26.88 9.22 -3.70
CA GLY A 76 -26.92 8.19 -2.66
C GLY A 76 -25.60 8.06 -1.90
N ALA A 77 -24.44 8.24 -2.56
CA ALA A 77 -23.14 8.18 -1.92
C ALA A 77 -22.90 9.40 -1.02
N PHE A 78 -23.23 10.60 -1.51
CA PHE A 78 -23.13 11.82 -0.72
C PHE A 78 -24.06 11.79 0.51
N ALA A 79 -25.31 11.35 0.35
CA ALA A 79 -26.24 11.24 1.47
C ALA A 79 -25.72 10.31 2.58
N ARG A 80 -25.13 9.16 2.22
CA ARG A 80 -24.54 8.21 3.18
C ARG A 80 -23.34 8.79 3.91
N LEU A 81 -22.46 9.50 3.20
CA LEU A 81 -21.29 10.14 3.80
C LEU A 81 -21.69 11.30 4.73
N MET A 82 -22.70 12.09 4.34
CA MET A 82 -23.23 13.15 5.20
C MET A 82 -23.90 12.59 6.46
N ALA A 83 -24.66 11.50 6.34
CA ALA A 83 -25.24 10.80 7.48
C ALA A 83 -24.16 10.25 8.42
N LEU A 84 -23.07 9.72 7.88
CA LEU A 84 -21.91 9.28 8.66
C LEU A 84 -21.25 10.45 9.42
N GLN A 85 -21.08 11.60 8.79
CA GLN A 85 -20.51 12.79 9.42
C GLN A 85 -21.36 13.32 10.60
N ALA A 86 -22.67 13.03 10.59
CA ALA A 86 -23.61 13.39 11.63
C ALA A 86 -23.73 12.35 12.77
N ALA A 87 -22.95 11.25 12.71
CA ALA A 87 -22.99 10.23 13.75
C ALA A 87 -22.57 10.79 15.13
N PRO A 88 -23.13 10.26 16.24
CA PRO A 88 -22.69 10.64 17.59
C PRO A 88 -21.19 10.44 17.76
N LEU A 89 -20.52 11.36 18.46
CA LEU A 89 -19.09 11.34 18.73
C LEU A 89 -18.71 10.34 19.85
N GLU A 90 -19.33 9.18 19.82
CA GLU A 90 -19.03 8.01 20.67
C GLU A 90 -18.34 6.96 19.80
N LEU A 91 -17.20 6.42 20.24
CA LEU A 91 -16.37 5.60 19.36
C LEU A 91 -17.13 4.39 18.79
N ALA A 92 -17.96 3.74 19.61
CA ALA A 92 -18.78 2.61 19.18
C ALA A 92 -19.85 3.02 18.15
N ALA A 93 -20.49 4.18 18.31
CA ALA A 93 -21.48 4.69 17.36
C ALA A 93 -20.83 5.09 16.03
N MET A 94 -19.66 5.73 16.08
CA MET A 94 -18.86 6.04 14.89
C MET A 94 -18.44 4.79 14.15
N ALA A 95 -18.02 3.74 14.87
CA ALA A 95 -17.64 2.45 14.30
C ALA A 95 -18.81 1.78 13.57
N ALA A 96 -19.97 1.70 14.23
CA ALA A 96 -21.18 1.12 13.64
C ALA A 96 -21.62 1.91 12.39
N ALA A 97 -21.78 3.23 12.51
CA ALA A 97 -22.18 4.08 11.39
C ALA A 97 -21.18 3.99 10.22
N HIS A 98 -19.89 3.87 10.50
CA HIS A 98 -18.86 3.70 9.48
C HIS A 98 -19.03 2.39 8.70
N LEU A 99 -19.20 1.27 9.39
CA LEU A 99 -19.38 -0.03 8.76
C LEU A 99 -20.70 -0.09 7.96
N ASP A 100 -21.76 0.50 8.49
CA ASP A 100 -23.05 0.60 7.80
C ASP A 100 -22.94 1.46 6.53
N CYS A 101 -22.24 2.60 6.61
CA CYS A 101 -21.98 3.44 5.44
C CYS A 101 -21.15 2.70 4.38
N ALA A 102 -20.10 1.98 4.80
CA ALA A 102 -19.28 1.20 3.90
C ALA A 102 -20.08 0.07 3.23
N GLN A 103 -20.88 -0.68 3.99
CA GLN A 103 -21.78 -1.71 3.46
C GLN A 103 -22.77 -1.11 2.46
N ALA A 104 -23.38 0.02 2.79
CA ALA A 104 -24.35 0.66 1.93
C ALA A 104 -23.75 1.25 0.66
N LEU A 105 -22.46 1.59 0.66
CA LEU A 105 -21.71 2.05 -0.53
C LEU A 105 -21.22 0.90 -1.40
N ALA A 106 -20.83 -0.23 -0.80
CA ALA A 106 -20.20 -1.34 -1.51
C ALA A 106 -21.12 -2.53 -1.83
N GLY A 107 -22.26 -2.65 -1.15
CA GLY A 107 -23.13 -3.82 -1.22
C GLY A 107 -22.43 -5.08 -0.71
N ASP A 108 -22.95 -6.23 -1.12
CA ASP A 108 -22.48 -7.54 -0.64
C ASP A 108 -21.01 -7.82 -0.96
N ALA A 109 -20.53 -7.26 -2.09
CA ALA A 109 -19.15 -7.36 -2.55
C ALA A 109 -18.10 -6.87 -1.55
N LEU A 110 -18.48 -6.09 -0.53
CA LEU A 110 -17.57 -5.63 0.52
C LEU A 110 -16.91 -6.78 1.27
N TRP A 111 -17.63 -7.87 1.49
CA TRP A 111 -17.21 -8.95 2.39
C TRP A 111 -16.97 -10.29 1.69
N ASP A 112 -17.26 -10.38 0.39
CA ASP A 112 -17.22 -11.64 -0.37
C ASP A 112 -15.83 -12.27 -0.48
N LYS A 113 -14.78 -11.44 -0.42
CA LYS A 113 -13.38 -11.88 -0.59
C LYS A 113 -12.70 -12.09 0.74
N ALA A 114 -11.62 -12.88 0.76
CA ALA A 114 -10.81 -13.15 1.95
C ALA A 114 -10.37 -11.87 2.69
N ALA A 115 -9.96 -10.84 1.95
CA ALA A 115 -9.61 -9.54 2.53
C ALA A 115 -10.80 -8.83 3.22
N GLY A 116 -12.01 -9.00 2.68
CA GLY A 116 -13.25 -8.53 3.29
C GLY A 116 -13.56 -9.31 4.58
N VAL A 117 -13.47 -10.64 4.54
CA VAL A 117 -13.65 -11.48 5.74
C VAL A 117 -12.68 -11.08 6.85
N ALA A 118 -11.39 -10.94 6.53
CA ALA A 118 -10.39 -10.49 7.51
C ALA A 118 -10.67 -9.07 8.03
N ALA A 119 -11.05 -8.13 7.15
CA ALA A 119 -11.44 -6.79 7.56
C ALA A 119 -12.68 -6.77 8.46
N ARG A 120 -13.64 -7.68 8.25
CA ARG A 120 -14.82 -7.84 9.11
C ARG A 120 -14.42 -8.31 10.50
N THR A 121 -13.55 -9.32 10.60
CA THR A 121 -13.04 -9.81 11.89
C THR A 121 -12.33 -8.71 12.66
N ALA A 122 -11.42 -7.98 12.00
CA ALA A 122 -10.70 -6.88 12.62
C ALA A 122 -11.64 -5.74 13.05
N ALA A 123 -12.64 -5.41 12.23
CA ALA A 123 -13.65 -4.41 12.57
C ALA A 123 -14.53 -4.84 13.75
N GLN A 124 -14.87 -6.13 13.87
CA GLN A 124 -15.58 -6.66 15.03
C GLN A 124 -14.73 -6.55 16.31
N GLY A 125 -13.44 -6.91 16.25
CA GLY A 125 -12.52 -6.73 17.37
C GLY A 125 -12.43 -5.25 17.79
N PHE A 126 -12.36 -4.35 16.83
CA PHE A 126 -12.41 -2.91 17.08
C PHE A 126 -13.72 -2.47 17.74
N SER A 127 -14.89 -2.93 17.26
CA SER A 127 -16.18 -2.59 17.83
C SER A 127 -16.34 -3.06 19.28
N VAL A 128 -15.80 -4.24 19.63
CA VAL A 128 -15.76 -4.73 21.02
C VAL A 128 -14.94 -3.80 21.90
N ALA A 129 -13.74 -3.42 21.45
CA ALA A 129 -12.88 -2.49 22.19
C ALA A 129 -13.51 -1.07 22.30
N ALA A 130 -14.19 -0.62 21.25
CA ALA A 130 -14.83 0.69 21.20
C ALA A 130 -15.98 0.85 22.21
N ALA A 131 -16.62 -0.25 22.62
CA ALA A 131 -17.75 -0.23 23.55
C ALA A 131 -17.41 0.34 24.93
N VAL A 132 -16.13 0.29 25.34
CA VAL A 132 -15.66 0.80 26.65
C VAL A 132 -14.81 2.07 26.54
N TYR A 133 -14.60 2.59 25.33
CA TYR A 133 -13.74 3.77 25.12
C TYR A 133 -14.46 5.08 25.45
N GLY A 134 -15.72 5.24 25.01
CA GLY A 134 -16.49 6.46 25.17
C GLY A 134 -16.26 7.49 24.05
N PRO A 135 -16.32 8.80 24.36
CA PRO A 135 -16.26 9.86 23.37
C PRO A 135 -14.97 9.86 22.53
N CYS A 136 -15.10 10.14 21.24
CA CYS A 136 -13.97 10.25 20.30
C CYS A 136 -14.15 11.46 19.38
N GLU A 137 -13.10 12.28 19.23
CA GLU A 137 -13.11 13.34 18.23
C GLU A 137 -13.20 12.75 16.82
N ALA A 138 -14.03 13.34 15.96
CA ALA A 138 -14.18 12.93 14.55
C ALA A 138 -12.81 12.69 13.87
N ARG A 139 -11.92 13.69 13.91
CA ARG A 139 -10.59 13.61 13.28
C ARG A 139 -9.67 12.51 13.83
N ALA A 140 -9.90 12.03 15.06
CA ALA A 140 -9.10 10.99 15.69
C ALA A 140 -9.53 9.58 15.25
N TYR A 141 -10.75 9.45 14.73
CA TYR A 141 -11.31 8.16 14.35
C TYR A 141 -10.58 7.46 13.18
N PRO A 142 -10.30 8.11 12.03
CA PRO A 142 -9.63 7.43 10.92
C PRO A 142 -8.28 6.79 11.26
N PRO A 143 -7.33 7.47 11.94
CA PRO A 143 -6.06 6.84 12.31
C PRO A 143 -6.24 5.74 13.35
N LEU A 144 -7.18 5.88 14.29
CA LEU A 144 -7.46 4.85 15.31
C LEU A 144 -8.02 3.57 14.67
N PHE A 145 -9.01 3.71 13.78
CA PHE A 145 -9.58 2.60 13.04
C PHE A 145 -8.55 1.94 12.11
N ALA A 146 -7.72 2.73 11.42
CA ALA A 146 -6.67 2.21 10.56
C ALA A 146 -5.61 1.43 11.34
N ALA A 147 -5.22 1.89 12.54
CA ALA A 147 -4.29 1.19 13.42
C ALA A 147 -4.85 -0.17 13.87
N ALA A 148 -6.15 -0.22 14.19
CA ALA A 148 -6.82 -1.46 14.57
C ALA A 148 -6.91 -2.47 13.40
N LEU A 149 -7.11 -2.01 12.17
CA LEU A 149 -7.15 -2.88 10.99
C LEU A 149 -5.76 -3.36 10.50
N GLY A 150 -4.70 -2.62 10.83
CA GLY A 150 -3.37 -2.77 10.24
C GLY A 150 -2.69 -4.13 10.47
N GLY A 151 -3.17 -4.93 11.42
CA GLY A 151 -2.64 -6.26 11.72
C GLY A 151 -3.20 -7.40 10.87
N GLU A 152 -4.44 -7.31 10.40
CA GLU A 152 -5.21 -8.50 9.98
C GLU A 152 -5.73 -8.45 8.53
N ALA A 153 -5.99 -7.27 7.98
CA ALA A 153 -6.61 -7.12 6.66
C ALA A 153 -5.57 -6.82 5.56
N ARG A 154 -4.71 -7.78 5.26
CA ARG A 154 -3.86 -7.72 4.05
C ARG A 154 -4.64 -8.29 2.86
N GLU A 155 -4.60 -7.59 1.73
CA GLU A 155 -5.05 -8.17 0.47
C GLU A 155 -4.28 -9.47 0.22
N GLU A 156 -4.97 -10.50 -0.26
CA GLU A 156 -4.31 -11.75 -0.65
C GLU A 156 -3.23 -11.38 -1.66
N ALA A 157 -1.97 -11.72 -1.34
CA ALA A 157 -0.86 -11.45 -2.23
C ALA A 157 -1.23 -12.05 -3.59
N PHE A 158 -1.04 -11.26 -4.66
CA PHE A 158 -1.12 -11.77 -6.02
C PHE A 158 -0.36 -13.09 -6.05
N ARG A 159 -1.05 -14.21 -6.32
CA ARG A 159 -0.39 -15.50 -6.46
C ARG A 159 0.25 -15.50 -7.84
N PRO A 160 1.57 -15.32 -7.97
CA PRO A 160 2.20 -15.52 -9.26
C PRO A 160 1.98 -16.98 -9.71
N ASP A 161 2.27 -17.27 -10.98
CA ASP A 161 2.35 -18.64 -11.50
C ASP A 161 2.98 -19.59 -10.46
N PRO A 162 2.45 -20.80 -10.23
CA PRO A 162 2.92 -21.68 -9.15
C PRO A 162 4.41 -22.03 -9.20
N ARG A 163 5.08 -21.79 -10.33
CA ARG A 163 6.54 -21.95 -10.50
C ARG A 163 7.35 -20.74 -10.02
N VAL A 164 6.69 -19.66 -9.61
CA VAL A 164 7.31 -18.41 -9.19
C VAL A 164 7.00 -18.20 -7.71
N ALA A 165 8.05 -17.97 -6.93
CA ALA A 165 7.93 -17.62 -5.53
C ALA A 165 8.69 -16.32 -5.25
N ILE A 166 8.11 -15.46 -4.42
CA ILE A 166 8.73 -14.22 -3.94
C ILE A 166 9.05 -14.42 -2.46
N TRP A 167 10.33 -14.51 -2.14
CA TRP A 167 10.80 -14.76 -0.78
C TRP A 167 11.49 -13.55 -0.19
N GLY A 168 11.29 -13.36 1.12
CA GLY A 168 12.20 -12.54 1.92
C GLY A 168 13.59 -13.18 2.03
N PRO A 169 14.62 -12.41 2.43
CA PRO A 169 16.00 -12.91 2.52
C PRO A 169 16.15 -14.11 3.46
N LEU A 170 15.41 -14.09 4.58
CA LEU A 170 15.42 -15.17 5.57
C LEU A 170 14.72 -16.43 5.06
N GLU A 171 13.56 -16.26 4.39
CA GLU A 171 12.80 -17.37 3.81
C GLU A 171 13.60 -18.08 2.72
N ALA A 172 14.31 -17.32 1.88
CA ALA A 172 15.14 -17.84 0.81
C ALA A 172 16.27 -18.77 1.32
N ARG A 173 16.70 -18.65 2.58
CA ARG A 173 17.73 -19.54 3.16
C ARG A 173 17.24 -20.98 3.32
N MET A 174 15.93 -21.19 3.41
CA MET A 174 15.33 -22.51 3.64
C MET A 174 14.82 -23.15 2.36
N GLN A 175 14.91 -22.45 1.23
CA GLN A 175 14.35 -22.87 -0.05
C GLN A 175 15.45 -23.06 -1.10
N THR A 176 15.12 -23.79 -2.15
CA THR A 176 15.97 -23.93 -3.33
C THR A 176 15.16 -23.61 -4.59
N ALA A 177 15.84 -23.07 -5.59
CA ALA A 177 15.25 -22.76 -6.89
C ALA A 177 16.28 -22.97 -7.99
N ASP A 178 15.82 -23.42 -9.16
CA ASP A 178 16.68 -23.58 -10.34
C ASP A 178 17.20 -22.24 -10.87
N LEU A 179 16.37 -21.20 -10.75
CA LEU A 179 16.67 -19.83 -11.12
C LEU A 179 16.37 -18.90 -9.94
N VAL A 180 17.38 -18.17 -9.50
CA VAL A 180 17.27 -17.15 -8.44
C VAL A 180 17.36 -15.77 -9.08
N ILE A 181 16.39 -14.90 -8.81
CA ILE A 181 16.40 -13.50 -9.23
C ILE A 181 16.63 -12.63 -8.00
N LEU A 182 17.85 -12.12 -7.86
CA LEU A 182 18.21 -11.14 -6.83
C LEU A 182 17.82 -9.74 -7.32
N GLY A 183 16.59 -9.35 -6.95
CA GLY A 183 16.01 -8.07 -7.33
C GLY A 183 16.39 -6.90 -6.43
N GLY A 184 16.42 -5.71 -7.03
CA GLY A 184 16.51 -4.45 -6.29
C GLY A 184 17.91 -4.10 -5.81
N LEU A 185 18.97 -4.55 -6.49
CA LEU A 185 20.38 -4.22 -6.20
C LEU A 185 20.74 -2.75 -6.47
N ASN A 186 19.95 -1.86 -5.91
CA ASN A 186 20.03 -0.41 -5.92
C ASN A 186 20.62 0.07 -4.59
N GLU A 187 21.33 1.20 -4.62
CA GLU A 187 21.85 1.82 -3.40
C GLU A 187 20.70 2.17 -2.44
N GLY A 188 20.88 1.86 -1.15
CA GLY A 188 19.88 2.08 -0.10
C GLY A 188 18.82 0.98 0.02
N VAL A 189 18.74 0.04 -0.91
CA VAL A 189 17.89 -1.16 -0.79
C VAL A 189 18.73 -2.34 -0.30
N TRP A 190 19.86 -2.57 -0.95
CA TRP A 190 20.81 -3.65 -0.62
C TRP A 190 22.24 -3.12 -0.62
N PRO A 191 22.90 -2.95 0.53
CA PRO A 191 22.34 -3.02 1.88
C PRO A 191 21.41 -1.83 2.15
N GLY A 192 20.29 -2.10 2.82
CA GLY A 192 19.47 -1.05 3.42
C GLY A 192 20.18 -0.46 4.64
N PRO A 193 20.10 0.86 4.88
CA PRO A 193 20.60 1.43 6.12
C PRO A 193 19.82 0.84 7.30
N PRO A 194 20.47 0.56 8.43
CA PRO A 194 19.76 0.06 9.60
C PRO A 194 18.75 1.10 10.07
N ALA A 195 17.54 0.65 10.40
CA ALA A 195 16.54 1.52 11.00
C ALA A 195 17.07 2.08 12.34
N PRO A 196 16.80 3.36 12.66
CA PRO A 196 17.11 3.89 13.97
C PRO A 196 16.31 3.13 15.04
N ASP A 197 16.94 2.85 16.17
CA ASP A 197 16.26 2.26 17.32
C ASP A 197 15.34 3.34 17.95
N PRO A 198 14.05 3.05 18.18
CA PRO A 198 13.09 4.05 18.64
C PRO A 198 13.26 4.45 20.11
N TRP A 199 14.04 3.70 20.91
CA TRP A 199 14.21 3.95 22.35
C TRP A 199 15.66 4.15 22.75
N LEU A 200 16.58 3.38 22.19
CA LEU A 200 17.97 3.31 22.63
C LEU A 200 18.90 3.97 21.61
N SER A 201 19.62 4.99 22.05
CA SER A 201 20.74 5.52 21.28
C SER A 201 21.81 4.43 21.04
N ARG A 202 22.61 4.57 19.98
CA ARG A 202 23.70 3.60 19.68
C ARG A 202 24.63 3.35 20.90
N PRO A 203 25.06 4.38 21.66
CA PRO A 203 25.85 4.15 22.88
C PRO A 203 25.10 3.36 23.96
N MET A 204 23.79 3.61 24.13
CA MET A 204 22.99 2.86 25.10
C MET A 204 22.88 1.39 24.72
N ARG A 205 22.63 1.07 23.44
CA ARG A 205 22.60 -0.31 22.93
C ARG A 205 23.90 -1.04 23.20
N ALA A 206 25.04 -0.39 22.95
CA ALA A 206 26.35 -0.95 23.25
C ALA A 206 26.53 -1.23 24.75
N ARG A 207 26.14 -0.30 25.63
CA ARG A 207 26.24 -0.46 27.09
C ARG A 207 25.43 -1.62 27.64
N VAL A 208 24.28 -1.94 27.02
CA VAL A 208 23.45 -3.09 27.41
C VAL A 208 23.80 -4.38 26.67
N GLY A 209 24.89 -4.39 25.90
CA GLY A 209 25.37 -5.59 25.19
C GLY A 209 24.55 -5.98 23.95
N LEU A 210 23.70 -5.08 23.42
CA LEU A 210 22.93 -5.35 22.21
C LEU A 210 23.82 -5.23 20.95
N PRO A 211 23.62 -6.08 19.92
CA PRO A 211 24.38 -6.00 18.68
C PRO A 211 24.22 -4.65 17.98
N ALA A 212 25.29 -4.15 17.36
CA ALA A 212 25.24 -2.93 16.55
C ALA A 212 24.18 -3.05 15.43
N PRO A 213 23.43 -1.99 15.11
CA PRO A 213 22.44 -2.00 14.04
C PRO A 213 23.03 -2.46 12.69
N GLU A 214 24.29 -2.11 12.45
CA GLU A 214 25.06 -2.45 11.26
C GLU A 214 25.25 -3.96 11.06
N ARG A 215 25.05 -4.79 12.09
CA ARG A 215 25.05 -6.26 11.96
C ARG A 215 24.04 -6.75 10.92
N ALA A 216 22.91 -6.05 10.75
CA ALA A 216 21.93 -6.36 9.71
C ALA A 216 22.52 -6.26 8.30
N MET A 217 23.46 -5.32 8.05
CA MET A 217 24.14 -5.23 6.76
C MET A 217 25.04 -6.43 6.50
N GLY A 218 25.73 -6.94 7.54
CA GLY A 218 26.53 -8.15 7.45
C GLY A 218 25.68 -9.39 7.15
N LEU A 219 24.53 -9.52 7.80
CA LEU A 219 23.57 -10.59 7.52
C LEU A 219 23.01 -10.49 6.08
N GLY A 220 22.64 -9.29 5.63
CA GLY A 220 22.19 -9.08 4.26
C GLY A 220 23.27 -9.37 3.22
N ALA A 221 24.55 -9.08 3.53
CA ALA A 221 25.66 -9.43 2.65
C ALA A 221 25.81 -10.96 2.52
N HIS A 222 25.64 -11.69 3.62
CA HIS A 222 25.62 -13.15 3.61
C HIS A 222 24.44 -13.70 2.79
N ASP A 223 23.25 -13.08 2.90
CA ASP A 223 22.06 -13.48 2.13
C ASP A 223 22.29 -13.31 0.63
N VAL A 224 22.79 -12.16 0.21
CA VAL A 224 23.09 -11.89 -1.21
C VAL A 224 24.17 -12.82 -1.73
N LEU A 225 25.24 -13.07 -0.95
CA LEU A 225 26.29 -14.00 -1.36
C LEU A 225 25.75 -15.43 -1.51
N SER A 226 24.99 -15.90 -0.53
CA SER A 226 24.42 -17.26 -0.55
C SER A 226 23.51 -17.47 -1.75
N ALA A 227 22.63 -16.50 -2.03
CA ALA A 227 21.75 -16.53 -3.18
C ALA A 227 22.50 -16.36 -4.52
N ALA A 228 23.58 -15.57 -4.55
CA ALA A 228 24.42 -15.38 -5.73
C ALA A 228 25.23 -16.62 -6.11
N CYS A 229 25.37 -17.59 -5.20
CA CYS A 229 25.98 -18.89 -5.45
C CYS A 229 24.98 -19.95 -5.95
N GLY A 230 23.73 -19.57 -6.27
CA GLY A 230 22.74 -20.47 -6.88
C GLY A 230 23.14 -20.98 -8.27
N ARG A 231 22.43 -22.01 -8.75
CA ARG A 231 22.73 -22.67 -10.04
C ARG A 231 22.63 -21.69 -11.23
N ALA A 232 21.54 -20.93 -11.31
CA ALA A 232 21.39 -19.84 -12.25
C ALA A 232 20.90 -18.61 -11.49
N VAL A 233 21.62 -17.49 -11.63
CA VAL A 233 21.36 -16.27 -10.88
C VAL A 233 21.24 -15.09 -11.82
N ILE A 234 20.16 -14.32 -11.66
CA ILE A 234 19.99 -13.01 -12.28
C ILE A 234 20.15 -11.96 -11.18
N LEU A 235 21.13 -11.08 -11.36
CA LEU A 235 21.31 -9.88 -10.54
C LEU A 235 20.62 -8.72 -11.24
N SER A 236 19.58 -8.15 -10.63
CA SER A 236 18.80 -7.08 -11.25
C SER A 236 18.72 -5.82 -10.37
N ARG A 237 18.61 -4.68 -11.04
CA ARG A 237 18.38 -3.37 -10.42
C ARG A 237 17.40 -2.58 -11.26
N ALA A 238 16.64 -1.70 -10.63
CA ALA A 238 15.87 -0.69 -11.37
C ALA A 238 16.83 0.40 -11.88
N LEU A 239 16.54 1.01 -13.04
CA LEU A 239 17.24 2.23 -13.48
C LEU A 239 16.59 3.49 -12.90
N ARG A 240 15.26 3.45 -12.68
CA ARG A 240 14.48 4.54 -12.08
C ARG A 240 13.58 4.00 -10.96
N SER A 241 13.38 4.80 -9.92
CA SER A 241 12.44 4.53 -8.83
C SER A 241 11.80 5.85 -8.40
N GLY A 242 10.47 5.87 -8.26
CA GLY A 242 9.74 7.11 -7.94
C GLY A 242 9.96 8.25 -8.93
N GLY A 243 10.24 7.95 -10.20
CA GLY A 243 10.56 8.92 -11.25
C GLY A 243 12.02 9.38 -11.30
N ALA A 244 12.81 9.17 -10.24
CA ALA A 244 14.23 9.55 -10.17
C ALA A 244 15.15 8.43 -10.67
N PRO A 245 16.31 8.75 -11.29
CA PRO A 245 17.34 7.77 -11.60
C PRO A 245 17.93 7.17 -10.31
N THR A 246 18.40 5.94 -10.39
CA THR A 246 18.94 5.20 -9.24
C THR A 246 20.37 4.73 -9.48
N THR A 247 21.15 4.62 -8.41
CA THR A 247 22.52 4.12 -8.43
C THR A 247 22.57 2.61 -8.18
N ARG A 248 23.60 1.93 -8.71
CA ARG A 248 23.87 0.52 -8.37
C ARG A 248 24.18 0.41 -6.88
N SER A 249 23.79 -0.70 -6.26
CA SER A 249 24.28 -1.05 -4.94
C SER A 249 25.81 -1.18 -4.92
N ARG A 250 26.41 -0.87 -3.77
CA ARG A 250 27.84 -1.12 -3.52
C ARG A 250 28.27 -2.56 -3.78
N TRP A 251 27.40 -3.54 -3.53
CA TRP A 251 27.71 -4.96 -3.77
C TRP A 251 27.74 -5.29 -5.25
N LEU A 252 26.76 -4.81 -6.03
CA LEU A 252 26.75 -5.01 -7.48
C LEU A 252 27.92 -4.29 -8.15
N GLU A 253 28.24 -3.06 -7.72
CA GLU A 253 29.37 -2.30 -8.28
C GLU A 253 30.70 -3.00 -8.02
N ARG A 254 30.89 -3.57 -6.82
CA ARG A 254 32.07 -4.39 -6.50
C ARG A 254 32.16 -5.65 -7.36
N LEU A 255 31.07 -6.39 -7.50
CA LEU A 255 31.03 -7.58 -8.36
C LEU A 255 31.39 -7.23 -9.80
N VAL A 256 30.74 -6.21 -10.37
CA VAL A 256 31.02 -5.73 -11.73
C VAL A 256 32.49 -5.33 -11.89
N THR A 257 33.04 -4.59 -10.94
CA THR A 257 34.44 -4.14 -10.98
C THR A 257 35.41 -5.32 -10.93
N LEU A 258 35.18 -6.28 -10.01
CA LEU A 258 36.02 -7.47 -9.87
C LEU A 258 35.92 -8.35 -11.11
N THR A 259 34.72 -8.69 -11.58
CA THR A 259 34.54 -9.52 -12.77
C THR A 259 35.14 -8.85 -14.00
N ARG A 260 35.03 -7.52 -14.15
CA ARG A 260 35.70 -6.80 -15.25
C ARG A 260 37.21 -6.95 -15.21
N GLY A 261 37.82 -6.88 -14.03
CA GLY A 261 39.26 -7.03 -13.85
C GLY A 261 39.76 -8.45 -14.09
N VAL A 262 38.94 -9.46 -13.80
CA VAL A 262 39.28 -10.89 -13.98
C VAL A 262 39.00 -11.35 -15.42
N ASP A 263 37.80 -11.08 -15.93
CA ASP A 263 37.34 -11.48 -17.26
C ASP A 263 36.25 -10.52 -17.77
N ALA A 264 36.67 -9.51 -18.53
CA ALA A 264 35.77 -8.56 -19.16
C ALA A 264 34.82 -9.22 -20.18
N GLY A 265 35.23 -10.31 -20.82
CA GLY A 265 34.42 -11.05 -21.79
C GLY A 265 33.25 -11.76 -21.12
N ALA A 266 33.50 -12.42 -19.98
CA ALA A 266 32.45 -13.02 -19.17
C ALA A 266 31.43 -11.98 -18.69
N LEU A 267 31.89 -10.81 -18.22
CA LEU A 267 30.99 -9.73 -17.80
C LEU A 267 30.12 -9.21 -18.96
N ALA A 268 30.71 -9.04 -20.15
CA ALA A 268 29.96 -8.64 -21.34
C ALA A 268 28.90 -9.69 -21.73
N ALA A 269 29.27 -10.98 -21.69
CA ALA A 269 28.35 -12.08 -21.96
C ALA A 269 27.20 -12.15 -20.95
N MET A 270 27.50 -11.97 -19.65
CA MET A 270 26.48 -11.87 -18.58
C MET A 270 25.51 -10.72 -18.83
N THR A 271 26.05 -9.54 -19.14
CA THR A 271 25.26 -8.33 -19.41
C THR A 271 24.36 -8.50 -20.64
N ALA A 272 24.89 -9.10 -21.71
CA ALA A 272 24.13 -9.38 -22.93
C ALA A 272 23.01 -10.41 -22.71
N ARG A 273 23.20 -11.41 -21.83
CA ARG A 273 22.11 -12.31 -21.40
C ARG A 273 21.03 -11.53 -20.65
N GLY A 274 21.41 -10.64 -19.74
CA GLY A 274 20.46 -9.77 -19.03
C GLY A 274 19.66 -8.86 -19.97
N ALA A 275 20.31 -8.26 -20.96
CA ALA A 275 19.64 -7.41 -21.96
C ALA A 275 18.58 -8.17 -22.77
N ARG A 276 18.85 -9.44 -23.13
CA ARG A 276 17.87 -10.31 -23.81
C ARG A 276 16.63 -10.57 -22.96
N LEU A 277 16.80 -10.75 -21.63
CA LEU A 277 15.67 -10.94 -20.72
C LEU A 277 14.83 -9.66 -20.57
N LEU A 278 15.47 -8.49 -20.55
CA LEU A 278 14.76 -7.21 -20.51
C LEU A 278 13.94 -6.97 -21.77
N ALA A 279 14.45 -7.36 -22.94
CA ALA A 279 13.73 -7.27 -24.21
C ALA A 279 12.47 -8.14 -24.29
N LEU A 280 12.28 -9.11 -23.37
CA LEU A 280 11.03 -9.88 -23.28
C LEU A 280 9.90 -9.11 -22.56
N VAL A 281 10.23 -8.01 -21.87
CA VAL A 281 9.29 -7.26 -21.03
C VAL A 281 8.71 -6.04 -21.76
N ASP A 282 9.42 -5.48 -22.75
CA ASP A 282 8.93 -4.42 -23.63
C ASP A 282 8.31 -5.03 -24.90
N PRO A 283 6.96 -5.11 -25.03
CA PRO A 283 6.30 -5.48 -26.29
C PRO A 283 6.41 -4.41 -27.37
#